data_AF-G2FCL7-F1
#
_entry.id   AF-G2FCL7-F1
#
_cell.length_a   1.000
_cell.length_b   1.000
_cell.length_c   1.000
_cell.angle_alpha   90.00
_cell.angle_beta   90.00
_cell.angle_gamma   90.00
#
_symmetry.space_group_name_H-M   'P 1'
#
loop_
_entity.id
_entity.type
_entity.pdbx_description
1 polymer ?
#
loop_
_entity_poly.entity_id
_entity_poly.type
_entity_poly.pdbx_seq_one_letter_code
_entity_poly.pdbx_strand_id
1 'polypeptide(L)'
;MQQLGERLTRLSPEILRRMPLNNELQAALEEAKRIRSHGALRRHYRRLGKLLRHAEMDAIQRVLDEVDNKHSGEVNRFHALERWRERLIEGDSQVFGSFFAEYPGADRQRLRQLIQAARKEREAEKPPLAYRKLFKCLREIAGL
;
A
#
# COMPACT_ATOMS: atom_id res chain seq x y z
N MET A 1 -7.72 5.82 -22.41
CA MET A 1 -6.89 4.76 -23.02
C MET A 1 -5.38 4.96 -22.87
N GLN A 2 -4.77 6.11 -23.22
CA GLN A 2 -3.31 6.27 -23.06
C GLN A 2 -2.84 6.11 -21.60
N GLN A 3 -3.57 6.71 -20.65
CA GLN A 3 -3.29 6.58 -19.21
C GLN A 3 -3.39 5.14 -18.71
N LEU A 4 -4.32 4.35 -19.26
CA LEU A 4 -4.46 2.93 -18.93
C LEU A 4 -3.26 2.13 -19.46
N GLY A 5 -2.83 2.39 -20.70
CA GLY A 5 -1.63 1.79 -21.26
C GLY A 5 -0.38 2.08 -20.43
N GLU A 6 -0.22 3.32 -19.98
CA GLU A 6 0.85 3.72 -19.06
C GLU A 6 0.72 3.06 -17.68
N ARG A 7 -0.49 2.95 -17.15
CA ARG A 7 -0.74 2.32 -15.85
C ARG A 7 -0.32 0.85 -15.87
N LEU A 8 -0.66 0.11 -16.93
CA LEU A 8 -0.29 -1.31 -17.06
C LEU A 8 1.22 -1.53 -17.07
N THR A 9 2.03 -0.62 -17.63
CA THR A 9 3.49 -0.77 -17.63
C THR A 9 4.12 -0.65 -16.25
N ARG A 10 3.37 -0.17 -15.26
CA ARG A 10 3.83 0.02 -13.87
C ARG A 10 3.38 -1.10 -12.93
N LEU A 11 2.54 -2.02 -13.41
CA LEU A 11 2.05 -3.15 -12.60
C LEU A 11 3.07 -4.27 -12.51
N SER A 12 2.97 -5.06 -11.44
CA SER A 12 3.80 -6.25 -11.28
C SER A 12 3.42 -7.33 -12.31
N PRO A 13 4.37 -8.21 -12.71
CA PRO A 13 4.06 -9.33 -13.60
C PRO A 13 2.95 -10.24 -13.07
N GLU A 14 2.83 -10.39 -11.75
CA GLU A 14 1.78 -11.18 -11.11
C GLU A 14 0.38 -10.61 -11.37
N ILE A 15 0.22 -9.28 -11.24
CA ILE A 15 -1.05 -8.60 -11.52
C ILE A 15 -1.38 -8.69 -13.02
N LEU A 16 -0.40 -8.49 -13.89
CA LEU A 16 -0.60 -8.56 -15.35
C LEU A 16 -1.05 -9.97 -15.81
N ARG A 17 -0.57 -11.04 -15.18
CA ARG A 17 -0.99 -12.43 -15.47
C ARG A 17 -2.45 -12.72 -15.14
N ARG A 18 -3.07 -11.92 -14.26
CA ARG A 18 -4.50 -12.06 -13.90
C ARG A 18 -5.43 -11.42 -14.93
N MET A 19 -4.88 -10.65 -15.87
CA MET A 19 -5.63 -9.94 -16.90
C MET A 19 -5.65 -10.75 -18.21
N PRO A 20 -6.76 -10.71 -18.97
CA PRO A 20 -6.83 -11.35 -20.29
C PRO A 20 -6.08 -10.52 -21.35
N LEU A 21 -4.75 -10.54 -21.29
CA LEU A 21 -3.88 -9.81 -22.22
C LEU A 21 -3.51 -10.74 -23.39
N ASN A 22 -3.86 -10.33 -24.62
CA ASN A 22 -3.44 -11.07 -25.82
C ASN A 22 -1.91 -10.96 -26.05
N ASN A 23 -1.37 -11.81 -26.93
CA ASN A 23 0.07 -11.87 -27.21
C ASN A 23 0.64 -10.50 -27.66
N GLU A 24 -0.11 -9.73 -28.43
CA GLU A 24 0.31 -8.43 -28.92
C GLU A 24 0.44 -7.40 -27.77
N LEU A 25 -0.52 -7.40 -26.84
CA LEU A 25 -0.52 -6.51 -25.69
C LEU A 25 0.60 -6.89 -24.70
N GLN A 26 0.83 -8.18 -24.48
CA GLN A 26 1.95 -8.66 -23.66
C GLN A 26 3.31 -8.24 -24.26
N ALA A 27 3.50 -8.42 -25.57
CA ALA A 27 4.71 -8.00 -26.26
C ALA A 27 4.92 -6.48 -26.16
N ALA A 28 3.85 -5.69 -26.34
CA ALA A 28 3.91 -4.24 -26.22
C ALA A 28 4.24 -3.78 -24.79
N LEU A 29 3.77 -4.48 -23.74
CA LEU A 29 4.13 -4.19 -22.35
C LEU A 29 5.60 -4.48 -22.06
N GLU A 30 6.15 -5.58 -22.58
CA GLU A 30 7.58 -5.88 -22.44
C GLU A 30 8.47 -4.89 -23.22
N GLU A 31 8.04 -4.47 -24.41
CA GLU A 31 8.73 -3.45 -25.20
C GLU A 31 8.82 -2.12 -24.44
N ALA A 32 7.77 -1.73 -23.70
CA ALA A 32 7.74 -0.48 -22.95
C ALA A 32 8.89 -0.37 -21.93
N LYS A 33 9.31 -1.49 -21.32
CA LYS A 33 10.41 -1.55 -20.34
C LYS A 33 11.78 -1.23 -20.95
N ARG A 34 11.94 -1.41 -22.27
CA ARG A 34 13.20 -1.20 -22.99
C ARG A 34 13.34 0.22 -23.54
N ILE A 35 12.24 0.96 -23.65
CA ILE A 35 12.24 2.32 -24.21
C ILE A 35 12.79 3.32 -23.19
N ARG A 36 13.94 3.93 -23.50
CA ARG A 36 14.59 4.91 -22.62
C ARG A 36 14.18 6.36 -22.90
N SER A 37 13.76 6.68 -24.13
CA SER A 37 13.36 8.04 -24.51
C SER A 37 11.94 8.35 -24.06
N HIS A 38 11.77 9.41 -23.26
CA HIS A 38 10.44 9.89 -22.82
C HIS A 38 9.48 10.19 -23.98
N GLY A 39 9.99 10.70 -25.10
CA GLY A 39 9.17 10.97 -26.29
C GLY A 39 8.69 9.69 -26.98
N ALA A 40 9.58 8.71 -27.11
CA ALA A 40 9.24 7.40 -27.65
C ALA A 40 8.26 6.65 -26.73
N LEU A 41 8.48 6.72 -25.42
CA LEU A 41 7.64 6.07 -24.41
C LEU A 41 6.22 6.65 -24.41
N ARG A 42 6.08 7.98 -24.50
CA ARG A 42 4.77 8.64 -24.64
C ARG A 42 4.02 8.19 -25.89
N ARG A 43 4.72 8.00 -27.02
CA ARG A 43 4.10 7.46 -28.24
C ARG A 43 3.71 5.99 -28.06
N HIS A 44 4.54 5.21 -27.37
CA HIS A 44 4.28 3.80 -27.08
C HIS A 44 3.03 3.61 -26.21
N TYR A 45 2.82 4.47 -25.21
CA TYR A 45 1.58 4.47 -24.41
C TYR A 45 0.33 4.70 -25.25
N ARG A 46 0.42 5.51 -26.31
CA ARG A 46 -0.70 5.68 -27.25
C ARG A 46 -0.98 4.39 -28.01
N ARG A 47 0.05 3.68 -28.47
CA ARG A 47 -0.09 2.36 -29.14
C ARG A 47 -0.73 1.35 -28.19
N LEU A 48 -0.23 1.22 -26.97
CA LEU A 48 -0.82 0.38 -25.92
C LEU A 48 -2.31 0.73 -25.70
N GLY A 49 -2.63 2.02 -25.62
CA GLY A 49 -4.02 2.49 -25.52
C GLY A 49 -4.89 2.13 -26.73
N LYS A 50 -4.32 1.96 -27.93
CA LYS A 50 -5.08 1.45 -29.10
C LYS A 50 -5.32 -0.05 -28.99
N LEU A 51 -4.30 -0.83 -28.62
CA LEU A 51 -4.41 -2.28 -28.43
C LEU A 51 -5.44 -2.65 -27.37
N LEU A 52 -5.50 -1.87 -26.29
CA LEU A 52 -6.48 -2.06 -25.22
C LEU A 52 -7.94 -1.97 -25.72
N ARG A 53 -8.25 -1.18 -26.75
CA ARG A 53 -9.63 -1.11 -27.28
C ARG A 53 -10.11 -2.41 -27.92
N HIS A 54 -9.20 -3.29 -28.29
CA HIS A 54 -9.50 -4.59 -28.87
C HIS A 54 -9.36 -5.74 -27.85
N ALA A 55 -9.12 -5.40 -26.57
CA ALA A 55 -9.05 -6.36 -25.48
C ALA A 55 -10.38 -6.40 -24.70
N GLU A 56 -10.52 -7.42 -23.85
CA GLU A 56 -11.60 -7.55 -22.87
C GLU A 56 -11.46 -6.49 -21.77
N MET A 57 -11.82 -5.25 -22.11
CA MET A 57 -11.62 -4.06 -21.28
C MET A 57 -12.26 -4.17 -19.90
N ASP A 58 -13.47 -4.74 -19.82
CA ASP A 58 -14.19 -4.91 -18.56
C ASP A 58 -13.44 -5.84 -17.60
N ALA A 59 -12.84 -6.91 -18.12
CA ALA A 59 -12.06 -7.84 -17.32
C ALA A 59 -10.74 -7.22 -16.83
N ILE A 60 -10.08 -6.43 -17.68
CA ILE A 60 -8.89 -5.66 -17.28
C ILE A 60 -9.25 -4.65 -16.17
N GLN A 61 -10.36 -3.93 -16.34
CA GLN A 61 -10.80 -2.92 -15.37
C GLN A 61 -11.14 -3.55 -14.01
N ARG A 62 -11.82 -4.71 -13.98
CA ARG A 62 -12.10 -5.43 -12.72
C ARG A 62 -10.83 -5.76 -11.93
N VAL A 63 -9.79 -6.26 -12.60
CA VAL A 63 -8.52 -6.58 -11.93
C VAL A 63 -7.86 -5.30 -11.39
N LEU A 64 -7.95 -4.18 -12.12
CA LEU A 64 -7.43 -2.89 -11.66
C LEU A 64 -8.18 -2.36 -10.44
N ASP A 65 -9.51 -2.47 -10.44
CA ASP A 65 -10.35 -2.04 -9.33
C ASP A 65 -10.09 -2.88 -8.08
N GLU A 66 -9.89 -4.19 -8.23
CA GLU A 66 -9.49 -5.05 -7.12
C GLU A 66 -8.13 -4.67 -6.53
N VAL A 67 -7.16 -4.34 -7.38
CA VAL A 67 -5.83 -3.89 -6.94
C VAL A 67 -5.94 -2.55 -6.22
N ASP A 68 -6.68 -1.59 -6.78
CA ASP A 68 -6.87 -0.28 -6.17
C ASP A 68 -7.61 -0.39 -4.83
N ASN A 69 -8.68 -1.17 -4.76
CA ASN A 69 -9.44 -1.39 -3.54
C ASN A 69 -8.60 -2.04 -2.43
N LYS A 70 -7.77 -3.03 -2.77
CA LYS A 70 -6.82 -3.63 -1.82
C LYS A 70 -5.82 -2.58 -1.33
N HIS A 71 -5.23 -1.82 -2.24
CA HIS A 71 -4.25 -0.80 -1.90
C HIS A 71 -4.84 0.31 -1.03
N SER A 72 -6.03 0.82 -1.37
CA SER A 72 -6.77 1.80 -0.56
C SER A 72 -7.12 1.24 0.83
N GLY A 73 -7.49 -0.05 0.91
CA GLY A 73 -7.69 -0.73 2.18
C GLY A 73 -6.44 -0.78 3.05
N GLU A 74 -5.30 -1.15 2.48
CA GLU A 74 -4.00 -1.19 3.17
C GLU A 74 -3.54 0.20 3.62
N VAL A 75 -3.66 1.22 2.78
CA VAL A 75 -3.34 2.62 3.10
C VAL A 75 -4.22 3.12 4.25
N ASN A 76 -5.53 2.85 4.19
CA ASN A 76 -6.45 3.24 5.26
C ASN A 76 -6.12 2.56 6.60
N ARG A 77 -5.78 1.26 6.56
CA ARG A 77 -5.34 0.51 7.74
C ARG A 77 -4.02 1.03 8.28
N PHE A 78 -3.05 1.34 7.42
CA PHE A 78 -1.78 1.94 7.81
C PHE A 78 -2.01 3.25 8.58
N HIS A 79 -2.80 4.17 8.02
CA HIS A 79 -3.11 5.44 8.69
C HIS A 79 -3.94 5.24 9.97
N ALA A 80 -4.80 4.22 10.03
CA ALA A 80 -5.50 3.88 11.28
C ALA A 80 -4.51 3.46 12.38
N LEU A 81 -3.48 2.69 12.05
CA LEU A 81 -2.43 2.34 13.00
C LEU A 81 -1.56 3.54 13.39
N GLU A 82 -1.31 4.48 12.49
CA GLU A 82 -0.62 5.73 12.84
C GLU A 82 -1.43 6.54 13.86
N ARG A 83 -2.75 6.67 13.65
CA ARG A 83 -3.64 7.32 14.62
C ARG A 83 -3.67 6.57 15.94
N TRP A 84 -3.70 5.24 15.92
CA TRP A 84 -3.62 4.44 17.15
C TRP A 84 -2.33 4.68 17.91
N ARG A 85 -1.18 4.72 17.22
CA ARG A 85 0.12 5.03 17.84
C ARG A 85 0.08 6.37 18.57
N GLU A 86 -0.36 7.44 17.89
CA GLU A 86 -0.45 8.77 18.51
C GLU A 86 -1.37 8.75 19.74
N ARG A 87 -2.58 8.21 19.58
CA ARG A 87 -3.56 8.11 20.68
C ARG A 87 -3.01 7.32 21.86
N LEU A 88 -2.27 6.25 21.63
CA LEU A 88 -1.67 5.44 22.70
C LEU A 88 -0.53 6.19 23.41
N ILE A 89 0.27 6.96 22.67
CA ILE A 89 1.33 7.79 23.24
C ILE A 89 0.75 8.94 24.06
N GLU A 90 -0.34 9.58 23.62
CA GLU A 90 -0.91 10.75 24.31
C GLU A 90 -1.99 10.38 25.33
N GLY A 91 -2.61 9.21 25.18
CA GLY A 91 -3.82 8.83 25.89
C GLY A 91 -3.62 8.24 27.29
N ASP A 92 -4.75 7.95 27.92
CA ASP A 92 -4.84 7.40 29.27
C ASP A 92 -5.37 5.96 29.25
N SER A 93 -5.70 5.43 30.43
CA SER A 93 -6.23 4.07 30.63
C SER A 93 -7.43 3.74 29.74
N GLN A 94 -8.28 4.72 29.39
CA GLN A 94 -9.43 4.51 28.52
C GLN A 94 -9.01 4.24 27.07
N VAL A 95 -7.98 4.94 26.58
CA VAL A 95 -7.42 4.72 25.23
C VAL A 95 -6.76 3.34 25.14
N PHE A 96 -6.00 2.94 26.18
CA PHE A 96 -5.44 1.58 26.24
C PHE A 96 -6.56 0.53 26.24
N GLY A 97 -7.62 0.73 27.03
CA GLY A 97 -8.77 -0.17 27.09
C GLY A 97 -9.43 -0.35 25.73
N SER A 98 -9.68 0.75 25.02
CA SER A 98 -10.25 0.74 23.67
C SER A 98 -9.39 -0.07 22.68
N PHE A 99 -8.08 0.13 22.69
CA PHE A 99 -7.17 -0.61 21.81
C PHE A 99 -7.17 -2.11 22.10
N PHE A 100 -7.12 -2.50 23.39
CA PHE A 100 -7.11 -3.92 23.77
C PHE A 100 -8.47 -4.60 23.62
N ALA A 101 -9.57 -3.84 23.53
CA ALA A 101 -10.87 -4.36 23.14
C ALA A 101 -10.90 -4.70 21.64
N GLU A 102 -10.27 -3.86 20.80
CA GLU A 102 -10.15 -4.11 19.35
C GLU A 102 -9.15 -5.24 19.04
N TYR A 103 -8.05 -5.33 19.80
CA TYR A 103 -7.00 -6.34 19.64
C TYR A 103 -6.76 -7.14 20.94
N PRO A 104 -7.65 -8.08 21.30
CA PRO A 104 -7.57 -8.81 22.57
C PRO A 104 -6.35 -9.72 22.68
N GLY A 105 -5.78 -10.17 21.56
CA GLY A 105 -4.57 -10.99 21.51
C GLY A 105 -3.24 -10.21 21.61
N ALA A 106 -3.28 -8.88 21.72
CA ALA A 106 -2.08 -8.07 21.79
C ALA A 106 -1.32 -8.30 23.11
N ASP A 107 0.01 -8.39 23.04
CA ASP A 107 0.88 -8.41 24.22
C ASP A 107 0.84 -7.05 24.92
N ARG A 108 0.01 -6.98 25.96
CA ARG A 108 -0.24 -5.76 26.74
C ARG A 108 1.04 -5.22 27.39
N GLN A 109 1.93 -6.11 27.83
CA GLN A 109 3.15 -5.73 28.53
C GLN A 109 4.15 -5.12 27.55
N ARG A 110 4.40 -5.78 26.41
CA ARG A 110 5.26 -5.26 25.34
C ARG A 110 4.76 -3.91 24.83
N LEU A 111 3.45 -3.77 24.61
CA LEU A 111 2.87 -2.51 24.12
C LEU A 111 3.08 -1.36 25.12
N ARG A 112 2.79 -1.60 26.41
CA ARG A 112 2.99 -0.59 27.46
C ARG A 112 4.45 -0.15 27.57
N GLN A 113 5.40 -1.08 27.48
CA GLN A 113 6.83 -0.75 27.50
C GLN A 113 7.22 0.15 26.33
N LEU A 114 6.75 -0.16 25.11
CA LEU A 114 7.04 0.63 23.92
C LEU A 114 6.40 2.03 24.00
N ILE A 115 5.18 2.13 24.52
CA ILE A 115 4.48 3.41 24.70
C ILE A 115 5.22 4.30 25.72
N GLN A 116 5.61 3.75 26.86
CA GLN A 116 6.38 4.49 27.87
C GLN A 116 7.75 4.93 27.34
N ALA A 117 8.44 4.07 26.58
CA ALA A 117 9.70 4.45 25.95
C ALA A 117 9.51 5.58 24.92
N ALA A 118 8.45 5.52 24.10
CA ALA A 118 8.15 6.57 23.12
C ALA A 118 7.80 7.91 23.78
N ARG A 119 7.07 7.91 24.92
CA ARG A 119 6.81 9.12 25.71
C ARG A 119 8.12 9.74 26.22
N LYS A 120 8.99 8.93 26.83
CA LYS A 120 10.30 9.38 27.32
C LYS A 120 11.20 9.92 26.21
N GLU A 121 11.17 9.30 25.03
CA GLU A 121 11.91 9.82 23.86
C GLU A 121 11.38 11.18 23.42
N ARG A 122 10.06 11.38 23.38
CA ARG A 122 9.42 12.66 23.02
C ARG A 122 9.74 13.75 24.04
N GLU A 123 9.64 13.43 25.33
CA GLU A 123 9.95 14.37 26.42
C GLU A 123 11.43 14.77 26.44
N ALA A 124 12.33 13.86 26.07
CA ALA A 124 13.77 14.10 26.05
C ALA A 124 14.31 14.58 24.69
N GLU A 125 13.42 14.91 23.74
CA GLU A 125 13.75 15.31 22.35
C GLU A 125 14.74 14.35 21.65
N LYS A 126 14.65 13.06 21.98
CA LYS A 126 15.53 12.02 21.44
C LYS A 126 15.03 11.53 20.08
N PRO A 127 15.92 10.91 19.26
CA PRO A 127 15.49 10.24 18.04
C PRO A 127 14.36 9.22 18.30
N PRO A 128 13.31 9.19 17.45
CA PRO A 128 12.06 8.46 17.72
C PRO A 128 12.18 6.95 17.42
N LEU A 129 13.09 6.25 18.09
CA LEU A 129 13.33 4.82 17.92
C LEU A 129 12.18 3.98 18.47
N ALA A 130 11.74 4.20 19.70
CA ALA A 130 10.62 3.51 20.31
C ALA A 130 9.31 3.82 19.59
N TYR A 131 9.13 5.05 19.09
CA TYR A 131 8.00 5.42 18.25
C TYR A 131 7.89 4.57 16.97
N ARG A 132 9.02 4.34 16.28
CA ARG A 132 9.09 3.43 15.11
C ARG A 132 8.85 1.98 15.50
N LYS A 133 9.42 1.53 16.63
CA LYS A 133 9.21 0.16 17.16
C LYS A 133 7.75 -0.08 17.56
N LEU A 134 7.07 0.91 18.14
CA LEU A 134 5.66 0.85 18.48
C LEU A 134 4.82 0.66 17.22
N PHE A 135 5.06 1.45 16.17
CA PHE A 135 4.35 1.26 14.90
C PHE A 135 4.54 -0.14 14.30
N LYS A 136 5.77 -0.66 14.33
CA LYS A 136 6.06 -2.03 13.89
C LYS A 136 5.26 -3.06 14.71
N CYS A 137 5.21 -2.90 16.03
CA CYS A 137 4.44 -3.79 16.90
C CYS A 137 2.93 -3.71 16.60
N LEU A 138 2.39 -2.52 16.34
CA LEU A 138 0.98 -2.34 15.99
C LEU A 138 0.64 -3.01 14.66
N ARG A 139 1.54 -2.94 13.67
CA ARG A 139 1.42 -3.68 12.41
C ARG A 139 1.40 -5.19 12.61
N GLU A 140 2.32 -5.71 13.42
CA GLU A 140 2.36 -7.14 13.78
C GLU A 140 1.03 -7.60 14.42
N ILE A 141 0.46 -6.79 15.31
CA ILE A 141 -0.83 -7.08 15.98
C ILE A 141 -2.01 -7.04 15.01
N ALA A 142 -2.02 -6.10 14.07
CA ALA A 142 -3.10 -5.92 13.10
C ALA A 142 -3.00 -6.84 11.86
N GLY A 143 -1.92 -7.62 11.74
CA GLY A 143 -1.69 -8.50 10.59
C GLY A 143 -1.33 -7.75 9.29
N LEU A 144 -0.60 -6.62 9.40
CA LEU A 144 -0.13 -5.79 8.28
C LEU A 144 1.38 -5.86 8.04
#